data_AF-A0A7G6SSB3-F1
#
_entry.id   AF-A0A7G6SSB3-F1
#
_cell.length_a   1.000
_cell.length_b   1.000
_cell.length_c   1.000
_cell.angle_alpha   90.00
_cell.angle_beta   90.00
_cell.angle_gamma   90.00
#
_symmetry.space_group_name_H-M   'P 1'
#
loop_
_entity.id
_entity.type
_entity.pdbx_description
1 polymer ?
#
loop_
_entity_poly.entity_id
_entity_poly.type
_entity_poly.pdbx_seq_one_letter_code
_entity_poly.pdbx_strand_id
1 'polypeptide(L)' 'MDDDLRLKLKELSASMQSRANELALPGGNTDISALMSGIAVTLEALLVIAEETRVPRSGPSLEPGMVSGTVAPGGE' A
#
# COMPACT_ATOMS: atom_id res chain seq x y z
N MET A 1 -8.62 -7.97 4.62
CA MET A 1 -7.68 -9.10 4.54
C MET A 1 -7.56 -9.72 5.92
N ASP A 2 -7.67 -11.04 6.06
CA ASP A 2 -7.42 -11.74 7.33
C ASP A 2 -5.91 -11.89 7.61
N ASP A 3 -5.54 -12.06 8.88
CA ASP A 3 -4.13 -12.04 9.28
C ASP A 3 -3.35 -13.29 8.85
N ASP A 4 -4.03 -14.43 8.68
CA ASP A 4 -3.45 -15.68 8.16
C ASP A 4 -3.08 -15.52 6.68
N LEU A 5 -4.00 -14.99 5.85
CA LEU A 5 -3.71 -14.64 4.46
C LEU A 5 -2.59 -13.60 4.38
N ARG A 6 -2.56 -12.61 5.29
CA ARG A 6 -1.50 -11.60 5.34
C ARG A 6 -0.13 -12.23 5.59
N LEU A 7 -0.05 -13.17 6.52
CA LEU A 7 1.18 -13.90 6.81
C LEU A 7 1.62 -14.74 5.61
N LYS A 8 0.72 -15.51 5.01
CA LYS A 8 0.99 -16.34 3.83
C LYS A 8 1.51 -15.52 2.65
N LEU A 9 0.95 -14.35 2.37
CA LEU A 9 1.45 -13.49 1.29
C LEU A 9 2.86 -12.95 1.56
N LYS A 10 3.19 -12.63 2.84
CA LYS A 10 4.55 -12.21 3.22
C LYS A 10 5.57 -13.33 3.07
N GLU A 11 5.22 -14.53 3.51
CA GLU A 11 6.08 -15.70 3.38
C GLU A 11 6.31 -16.06 1.90
N LEU A 12 5.25 -16.00 1.09
CA LEU A 12 5.33 -16.24 -0.34
C LEU A 12 6.18 -15.17 -1.04
N SER A 13 6.01 -13.88 -0.74
CA SER A 13 6.83 -12.82 -1.36
C SER A 13 8.31 -13.00 -1.04
N ALA A 14 8.65 -13.30 0.22
CA ALA A 14 10.02 -13.59 0.64
C ALA A 14 10.60 -14.82 -0.07
N SER A 15 9.82 -15.89 -0.21
CA SER A 15 10.23 -17.09 -0.93
C SER A 15 10.49 -16.83 -2.41
N MET A 16 9.60 -16.09 -3.08
CA MET A 16 9.76 -15.72 -4.49
C MET A 16 10.98 -14.82 -4.69
N GLN A 17 11.22 -13.84 -3.81
CA GLN A 17 12.40 -12.98 -3.91
C GLN A 17 13.70 -13.75 -3.64
N SER A 18 13.71 -14.70 -2.68
CA SER A 18 14.86 -15.57 -2.45
C SER A 18 15.18 -16.40 -3.70
N ARG A 19 14.15 -16.99 -4.31
CA ARG A 19 14.31 -17.77 -5.55
C ARG A 19 14.77 -16.90 -6.72
N ALA A 20 14.27 -15.68 -6.81
CA ALA A 20 14.74 -14.71 -7.79
C ALA A 20 16.25 -14.44 -7.64
N ASN A 21 16.72 -14.23 -6.40
CA ASN A 21 18.12 -13.98 -6.11
C ASN A 21 19.03 -15.16 -6.48
N GLU A 22 18.60 -16.40 -6.19
CA GLU A 22 19.32 -17.60 -6.60
C GLU A 22 19.45 -17.71 -8.12
N LEU A 23 18.37 -17.41 -8.85
CA LEU A 23 18.32 -17.48 -10.31
C LEU A 23 19.05 -16.31 -10.99
N ALA A 24 19.32 -15.22 -10.28
CA ALA A 24 20.10 -14.09 -10.77
C ALA A 24 21.62 -14.33 -10.72
N LEU A 25 22.07 -15.40 -10.06
CA LEU A 25 23.49 -15.76 -10.01
C LEU A 25 24.02 -16.12 -11.40
N PRO A 26 25.34 -16.01 -11.64
CA PRO A 26 25.95 -16.41 -12.91
C PRO A 26 25.59 -17.85 -13.29
N GLY A 27 25.12 -18.06 -14.52
CA GLY A 27 24.63 -19.36 -14.99
C GLY A 27 23.19 -19.69 -14.60
N GLY A 28 22.51 -18.79 -13.87
CA GLY A 28 21.08 -18.86 -13.58
C GLY A 28 20.20 -18.38 -14.74
N ASN A 29 18.88 -18.45 -14.55
CA ASN A 29 17.89 -18.03 -15.54
C ASN A 29 17.33 -16.64 -15.18
N THR A 30 17.82 -15.61 -15.85
CA THR A 30 17.47 -14.22 -15.60
C THR A 30 16.01 -13.89 -15.89
N ASP A 31 15.39 -14.53 -16.87
CA ASP A 31 13.97 -14.30 -17.19
C ASP A 31 13.06 -14.82 -16.08
N ILE A 32 13.35 -16.03 -15.58
CA ILE A 32 12.61 -16.60 -14.44
C ILE A 32 12.91 -15.81 -13.17
N SER A 33 14.14 -15.35 -12.97
CA SER A 33 14.50 -14.45 -11.85
C SER A 33 13.64 -13.18 -11.87
N ALA A 34 13.54 -12.51 -13.01
CA ALA A 34 12.74 -11.30 -13.17
C ALA A 34 11.24 -11.57 -12.90
N LEU A 35 10.71 -12.70 -13.39
CA LEU A 35 9.33 -13.11 -13.12
C LEU A 35 9.09 -13.33 -11.61
N MET A 36 9.97 -14.07 -10.93
CA MET A 36 9.86 -14.34 -9.50
C MET A 36 9.94 -13.06 -8.67
N SER A 37 10.85 -12.15 -9.00
CA SER A 37 10.94 -10.84 -8.34
C SER A 37 9.70 -9.98 -8.59
N GLY A 38 9.17 -9.97 -9.82
CA GLY A 38 7.92 -9.27 -10.14
C GLY A 38 6.72 -9.79 -9.34
N ILE A 39 6.63 -11.11 -9.13
CA ILE A 39 5.61 -11.72 -8.27
C ILE A 39 5.79 -11.25 -6.82
N ALA A 40 7.02 -11.28 -6.29
CA ALA A 40 7.31 -10.81 -4.94
C ALA A 40 6.86 -9.35 -4.72
N VAL A 41 7.21 -8.46 -5.65
CA VAL A 41 6.81 -7.05 -5.62
C VAL A 41 5.29 -6.88 -5.68
N THR A 42 4.61 -7.66 -6.53
CA THR A 42 3.15 -7.60 -6.64
C THR A 42 2.48 -8.01 -5.32
N LEU A 43 3.00 -9.05 -4.65
CA LEU A 43 2.49 -9.49 -3.35
C LEU A 43 2.68 -8.43 -2.27
N GLU A 44 3.83 -7.74 -2.26
CA GLU A 44 4.08 -6.63 -1.35
C GLU A 44 3.13 -5.45 -1.60
N ALA A 45 2.87 -5.12 -2.87
CA ALA A 45 1.92 -4.06 -3.22
C ALA A 45 0.50 -4.38 -2.72
N LEU A 46 0.05 -5.63 -2.86
CA LEU A 46 -1.25 -6.07 -2.34
C LEU A 46 -1.34 -5.93 -0.82
N LEU A 47 -0.26 -6.25 -0.10
CA LEU A 47 -0.18 -6.08 1.35
C LEU A 47 -0.26 -4.60 1.77
N VAL A 48 0.44 -3.72 1.05
CA VAL A 48 0.40 -2.26 1.30
C VAL A 48 -1.01 -1.72 1.07
N ILE A 49 -1.66 -2.09 -0.03
CA ILE A 49 -3.03 -1.66 -0.33
C ILE A 49 -4.00 -2.18 0.75
N ALA A 50 -3.85 -3.43 1.18
CA ALA A 50 -4.67 -4.00 2.24
C ALA A 50 -4.50 -3.25 3.58
N GLU A 51 -3.30 -2.78 3.91
CA GLU A 51 -3.05 -1.98 5.11
C GLU A 51 -3.68 -0.58 4.98
N GLU A 52 -3.52 0.09 3.85
CA GLU A 52 -4.10 1.41 3.58
C GLU A 52 -5.64 1.38 3.64
N THR A 53 -6.28 0.30 3.19
CA THR A 53 -7.75 0.17 3.29
C THR A 53 -8.27 0.00 4.72
N ARG A 54 -7.41 -0.38 5.70
CA ARG A 54 -7.79 -0.46 7.13
C ARG A 54 -7.69 0.88 7.84
N VAL A 55 -6.86 1.80 7.36
CA VAL A 55 -6.68 3.14 7.94
C VAL A 55 -7.16 4.17 6.91
N PRO A 56 -8.41 4.66 7.01
CA PRO A 56 -8.84 5.78 6.18
C PRO A 56 -7.83 6.91 6.38
N ARG A 57 -7.23 7.40 5.29
CA ARG A 57 -6.46 8.64 5.33
C ARG A 57 -7.34 9.70 6.00
N SER A 58 -6.97 10.14 7.19
CA SER A 58 -7.50 11.37 7.77
C SER A 58 -7.04 12.51 6.87
N GLY A 59 -7.82 12.81 5.84
CA GLY A 59 -7.68 14.05 5.10
C GLY A 59 -7.83 15.23 6.07
N PRO A 60 -7.36 16.43 5.70
CA PRO A 60 -7.63 17.61 6.50
C PRO A 60 -9.13 17.66 6.78
N SER A 61 -9.51 17.60 8.06
CA SER A 61 -10.89 17.75 8.48
C SER A 61 -11.35 19.08 7.91
N LEU A 62 -12.28 19.05 6.95
CA LEU A 62 -13.07 20.22 6.62
C LEU A 62 -14.00 20.43 7.81
N GLU A 63 -13.43 20.92 8.92
CA GLU A 63 -14.20 21.65 9.93
C GLU A 63 -15.07 22.63 9.14
N PRO A 64 -16.40 22.61 9.28
CA PRO A 64 -17.26 23.57 8.62
C PRO A 64 -16.92 24.95 9.20
N GLY A 65 -15.93 25.59 8.57
CA GLY A 65 -15.48 26.93 8.87
C GLY A 65 -16.68 27.83 8.79
N MET A 66 -17.02 28.40 9.94
CA MET A 66 -17.84 29.59 10.15
C MET A 66 -18.11 30.32 8.84
N VAL A 67 -19.34 30.19 8.34
CA VAL A 67 -19.94 31.26 7.55
C VAL A 67 -19.95 32.48 8.45
N SER A 68 -18.93 33.33 8.28
CA SER A 68 -18.83 34.65 8.86
C SER A 68 -20.03 35.46 8.33
N GLY A 69 -21.14 35.36 9.04
CA GLY A 69 -22.35 36.14 8.83
C GLY A 69 -22.08 37.59 9.20
N THR A 70 -21.41 38.30 8.31
CA THR A 70 -21.40 39.76 8.34
C THR A 70 -22.77 40.23 7.87
N VAL A 71 -23.67 40.50 8.81
CA VAL A 71 -24.82 41.37 8.56
C VAL A 71 -24.93 42.36 9.72
N ALA A 72 -24.39 43.55 9.51
CA ALA A 72 -24.99 44.77 10.06
C ALA A 72 -25.89 45.34 8.95
N PRO A 73 -27.11 45.81 9.27
CA PRO A 73 -27.25 47.25 9.52
C PRO A 73 -28.37 47.63 10.52
N GLY A 74 -28.27 48.85 11.06
CA GLY A 74 -29.42 49.57 11.62
C GLY A 74 -29.17 50.16 13.00
N GLY A 75 -28.62 51.38 13.04
CA GLY A 75 -28.71 52.24 14.22
C GLY A 75 -30.03 52.99 14.21
N GLU A 76 -30.70 53.01 15.36
CA GLU A 76 -31.77 53.96 15.71
C GLU A 76 -31.16 55.21 16.37
#